data_AF-A0A4U9ZMK0-F1
#
_entry.id   AF-A0A4U9ZMK0-F1
#
_cell.length_a   1.000
_cell.length_b   1.000
_cell.length_c   1.000
_cell.angle_alpha   90.00
_cell.angle_beta   90.00
_cell.angle_gamma   90.00
#
_symmetry.space_group_name_H-M   'P 1'
#
loop_
_entity.id
_entity.type
_entity.pdbx_description
1 polymer ?
#
loop_
_entity_poly.entity_id
_entity_poly.type
_entity_poly.pdbx_seq_one_letter_code
_entity_poly.pdbx_strand_id
1 'polypeptide(L)'
;MLYRKVLSFQSLYDIFDNSRYEDSVVLCQTYQLFPSLEEWQGKILFLETSEEKPSPSQHRQMLKKLKETGIFNVIKGLLVGKPQDDSHYEAYKENLLEIVDADISIIYNLNIGHATPRAILLFGCMADVDAEDQVIRLR
;
A
#
# COMPACT_ATOMS: atom_id res chain seq x y z
N MET A 1 8.47 -13.14 -5.03
CA MET A 1 7.50 -13.17 -3.90
C MET A 1 6.10 -12.85 -4.39
N LEU A 2 5.07 -13.44 -3.77
CA LEU A 2 3.66 -13.27 -4.14
C LEU A 2 3.16 -11.86 -3.81
N TYR A 3 2.47 -11.19 -4.74
CA TYR A 3 1.79 -9.90 -4.50
C TYR A 3 0.33 -10.05 -4.09
N ARG A 4 -0.24 -9.08 -3.37
CA ARG A 4 -1.70 -8.92 -3.20
C ARG A 4 -2.03 -7.42 -3.07
N LYS A 5 -3.09 -6.95 -3.74
CA LYS A 5 -3.60 -5.56 -3.65
C LYS A 5 -4.93 -5.51 -2.93
N VAL A 6 -5.13 -4.37 -2.25
CA VAL A 6 -6.45 -3.81 -1.93
C VAL A 6 -6.65 -2.56 -2.80
N LEU A 7 -7.85 -2.39 -3.37
CA LEU A 7 -8.20 -1.52 -4.51
C LEU A 7 -7.57 -0.12 -4.54
N SER A 8 -7.40 0.54 -3.39
CA SER A 8 -6.60 1.75 -3.15
C SER A 8 -6.19 1.79 -1.67
N PHE A 9 -5.28 2.68 -1.27
CA PHE A 9 -4.86 2.79 0.13
C PHE A 9 -6.02 3.27 1.03
N GLN A 10 -6.91 4.14 0.54
CA GLN A 10 -8.15 4.52 1.23
C GLN A 10 -9.09 3.32 1.41
N SER A 11 -9.23 2.48 0.38
CA SER A 11 -10.04 1.25 0.50
C SER A 11 -9.46 0.27 1.53
N LEU A 12 -8.14 0.20 1.67
CA LEU A 12 -7.49 -0.58 2.73
C LEU A 12 -7.72 0.04 4.11
N TYR A 13 -7.76 1.37 4.20
CA TYR A 13 -8.03 2.06 5.44
C TYR A 13 -9.44 1.78 5.98
N ASP A 14 -10.44 1.70 5.11
CA ASP A 14 -11.84 1.41 5.49
C ASP A 14 -12.03 0.03 6.15
N ILE A 15 -11.07 -0.89 6.02
CA ILE A 15 -11.05 -2.17 6.74
C ILE A 15 -10.85 -1.96 8.25
N PHE A 16 -10.17 -0.88 8.64
CA PHE A 16 -9.72 -0.61 10.00
C PHE A 16 -10.32 0.67 10.61
N ASP A 17 -11.05 1.43 9.81
CA ASP A 17 -11.69 2.69 10.16
C ASP A 17 -13.10 2.74 9.56
N ASN A 18 -14.09 3.11 10.35
CA ASN A 18 -15.51 3.14 9.96
C ASN A 18 -16.05 4.57 9.79
N SER A 19 -15.18 5.57 9.62
CA SER A 19 -15.60 6.97 9.45
C SER A 19 -16.37 7.18 8.14
N ARG A 20 -16.09 6.39 7.10
CA ARG A 20 -16.80 6.44 5.82
C ARG A 20 -18.11 5.65 5.83
N TYR A 21 -18.06 4.40 6.32
CA TYR A 21 -19.20 3.51 6.42
C TYR A 21 -19.19 2.84 7.80
N GLU A 22 -20.27 3.02 8.56
CA GLU A 22 -20.36 2.63 9.98
C GLU A 22 -20.07 1.13 10.20
N ASP A 23 -20.46 0.29 9.24
CA ASP A 23 -20.37 -1.17 9.28
C ASP A 23 -19.11 -1.76 8.63
N SER A 24 -18.24 -0.95 8.00
CA SER A 24 -17.10 -1.44 7.21
C SER A 24 -16.17 -2.35 8.01
N VAL A 25 -15.76 -1.89 9.19
CA VAL A 25 -14.84 -2.64 10.08
C VAL A 25 -15.48 -3.95 10.53
N VAL A 26 -16.75 -3.91 10.93
CA VAL A 26 -17.48 -5.10 11.41
C VAL A 26 -17.61 -6.14 10.30
N LEU A 27 -17.98 -5.72 9.09
CA LEU A 27 -18.11 -6.62 7.95
C LEU A 27 -16.75 -7.19 7.52
N CYS A 28 -15.72 -6.35 7.45
CA CYS A 28 -14.38 -6.80 7.05
C CYS A 28 -13.78 -7.81 8.05
N GLN A 29 -14.03 -7.62 9.34
CA GLN A 29 -13.64 -8.58 10.38
C GLN A 29 -14.45 -9.87 10.29
N THR A 30 -15.77 -9.77 10.11
CA THR A 30 -16.68 -10.93 10.04
C THR A 30 -16.30 -11.87 8.90
N TYR A 31 -15.93 -11.33 7.74
CA TYR A 31 -15.56 -12.10 6.55
C TYR A 31 -14.04 -12.23 6.34
N GLN A 32 -13.22 -11.81 7.32
CA GLN A 32 -11.77 -11.95 7.30
C GLN A 32 -11.13 -11.42 6.01
N LEU A 33 -11.55 -10.23 5.57
CA LEU A 33 -11.12 -9.68 4.28
C LEU A 33 -9.64 -9.25 4.28
N PHE A 34 -9.11 -8.85 5.44
CA PHE A 34 -7.68 -8.61 5.57
C PHE A 34 -6.95 -9.93 5.80
N PRO A 35 -5.95 -10.27 4.96
CA PRO A 35 -5.19 -11.51 5.12
C PRO A 35 -4.48 -11.56 6.47
N SER A 36 -4.30 -12.77 6.99
CA SER A 36 -3.51 -13.00 8.19
C SER A 36 -2.05 -12.56 8.01
N LEU A 37 -1.34 -12.27 9.10
CA LEU A 37 0.09 -11.93 9.04
C LEU A 37 0.93 -13.07 8.46
N GLU A 38 0.52 -14.32 8.70
CA GLU A 38 1.14 -15.50 8.09
C GLU A 38 0.99 -15.49 6.55
N GLU A 39 -0.18 -15.13 6.03
CA GLU A 39 -0.36 -14.95 4.59
C GLU A 39 0.45 -13.78 4.02
N TRP A 40 0.63 -12.70 4.79
CA TRP A 40 1.46 -11.56 4.40
C TRP A 40 2.96 -11.84 4.44
N GLN A 41 3.40 -12.86 5.18
CA GLN A 41 4.81 -13.17 5.37
C GLN A 41 5.56 -13.28 4.04
N GLY A 42 6.60 -12.48 3.91
CA GLY A 42 7.47 -12.42 2.74
C GLY A 42 6.82 -11.84 1.47
N LYS A 43 5.57 -11.37 1.51
CA LYS A 43 4.94 -10.72 0.35
C LYS A 43 5.48 -9.30 0.14
N ILE A 44 5.27 -8.77 -1.06
CA ILE A 44 5.49 -7.36 -1.37
C ILE A 44 4.14 -6.67 -1.31
N LEU A 45 4.03 -5.64 -0.46
CA LEU A 45 2.83 -4.81 -0.34
C LEU A 45 2.84 -3.75 -1.46
N PHE A 46 1.69 -3.50 -2.07
CA PHE A 46 1.51 -2.40 -3.01
C PHE A 46 0.44 -1.43 -2.48
N LEU A 47 0.78 -0.14 -2.39
CA LEU A 47 -0.12 0.94 -2.00
C LEU A 47 -0.19 2.01 -3.09
N GLU A 48 -1.34 2.65 -3.24
CA GLU A 48 -1.53 3.81 -4.12
C GLU A 48 -2.69 4.65 -3.61
N THR A 49 -2.67 5.96 -3.90
CA THR A 49 -3.72 6.90 -3.47
C THR A 49 -4.72 7.15 -4.60
N SER A 50 -6.00 7.22 -4.22
CA SER A 50 -7.09 7.53 -5.15
C SER A 50 -7.18 9.01 -5.56
N GLU A 51 -8.15 9.32 -6.43
CA GLU A 51 -8.52 10.68 -6.84
C GLU A 51 -8.95 11.59 -5.68
N GLU A 52 -9.26 11.00 -4.53
CA GLU A 52 -9.59 11.75 -3.31
C GLU A 52 -8.42 12.57 -2.77
N LYS A 53 -7.17 12.26 -3.17
CA LYS A 53 -5.96 13.01 -2.83
C LYS A 53 -5.88 13.33 -1.33
N PRO A 54 -5.76 12.31 -0.46
CA PRO A 54 -5.91 12.48 0.98
C PRO A 54 -4.90 13.50 1.48
N SER A 55 -5.29 14.39 2.39
CA SER A 55 -4.34 15.36 2.93
C SER A 55 -3.12 14.64 3.55
N PRO A 56 -1.93 15.27 3.61
CA PRO A 56 -0.75 14.65 4.20
C PRO A 56 -0.99 14.11 5.62
N SER A 57 -1.83 14.77 6.43
CA SER A 57 -2.20 14.28 7.77
C SER A 57 -3.07 13.02 7.72
N GLN A 58 -4.05 12.96 6.81
CA GLN A 58 -4.86 11.75 6.60
C GLN A 58 -4.00 10.59 6.09
N HIS A 59 -3.16 10.82 5.09
CA HIS A 59 -2.22 9.80 4.59
C HIS A 59 -1.33 9.25 5.72
N ARG A 60 -0.81 10.13 6.58
CA ARG A 60 -0.03 9.77 7.76
C ARG A 60 -0.84 8.91 8.74
N GLN A 61 -2.09 9.27 9.01
CA GLN A 61 -2.99 8.49 9.87
C GLN A 61 -3.27 7.11 9.28
N MET A 62 -3.50 7.01 7.97
CA MET A 62 -3.71 5.73 7.28
C MET A 62 -2.50 4.82 7.41
N LEU A 63 -1.28 5.35 7.26
CA LEU A 63 -0.05 4.59 7.45
C LEU A 63 0.12 4.09 8.89
N LYS A 64 -0.20 4.93 9.88
CA LYS A 64 -0.19 4.51 11.29
C LYS A 64 -1.18 3.39 11.57
N LYS A 65 -2.40 3.50 11.02
CA LYS A 65 -3.43 2.47 11.18
C LYS A 65 -3.00 1.15 10.53
N LEU A 66 -2.37 1.21 9.36
CA LEU A 66 -1.80 0.04 8.72
C LEU A 66 -0.63 -0.54 9.53
N LYS A 67 0.23 0.31 10.12
CA LYS A 67 1.32 -0.14 11.00
C LYS A 67 0.81 -0.88 12.24
N GLU A 68 -0.28 -0.43 12.85
CA GLU A 68 -0.91 -1.08 14.01
C GLU A 68 -1.31 -2.54 13.73
N THR A 69 -1.53 -2.93 12.47
CA THR A 69 -1.83 -4.32 12.09
C THR A 69 -0.64 -5.27 12.22
N GLY A 70 0.58 -4.73 12.29
CA GLY A 70 1.83 -5.50 12.28
C GLY A 70 2.30 -5.95 10.89
N ILE A 71 1.63 -5.57 9.80
CA ILE A 71 2.00 -5.96 8.42
C ILE A 71 3.44 -5.61 8.05
N PHE A 72 3.95 -4.47 8.52
CA PHE A 72 5.31 -4.02 8.24
C PHE A 72 6.38 -4.97 8.81
N ASN A 73 6.07 -5.72 9.88
CA ASN A 73 7.00 -6.70 10.46
C ASN A 73 7.17 -7.98 9.62
N VAL A 74 6.28 -8.24 8.65
CA VAL A 74 6.21 -9.53 7.95
C VAL A 74 6.39 -9.42 6.44
N ILE A 75 6.13 -8.26 5.84
CA ILE A 75 6.34 -8.03 4.41
C ILE A 75 7.83 -7.89 4.09
N LYS A 76 8.21 -8.18 2.83
CA LYS A 76 9.60 -8.03 2.38
C LYS A 76 9.90 -6.66 1.75
N GLY A 77 8.88 -5.92 1.37
CA GLY A 77 9.05 -4.66 0.68
C GLY A 77 7.72 -3.97 0.39
N LEU A 78 7.81 -2.69 0.10
CA LEU A 78 6.70 -1.81 -0.18
C LEU A 78 6.89 -1.16 -1.56
N LEU A 79 5.91 -1.33 -2.43
CA LEU A 79 5.79 -0.59 -3.69
C LEU A 79 4.69 0.46 -3.53
N VAL A 80 4.95 1.67 -4.03
CA VAL A 80 4.00 2.77 -3.92
C VAL A 80 3.78 3.45 -5.27
N GLY A 81 2.53 3.49 -5.70
CA GLY A 81 2.10 4.19 -6.91
C GLY A 81 2.32 5.70 -6.81
N LYS A 82 2.63 6.33 -7.94
CA LYS A 82 2.66 7.78 -8.10
C LYS A 82 1.27 8.35 -7.77
N PRO A 83 1.16 9.37 -6.89
CA PRO A 83 -0.09 10.07 -6.64
C PRO A 83 -0.63 10.73 -7.91
N GLN A 84 -1.95 10.81 -8.04
CA GLN A 84 -2.56 11.49 -9.18
C GLN A 84 -2.14 12.98 -9.21
N ASP A 85 -1.74 13.45 -10.40
CA ASP A 85 -1.26 14.82 -10.66
C ASP A 85 -0.08 15.25 -9.77
N ASP A 86 0.72 14.30 -9.29
CA ASP A 86 1.83 14.50 -8.34
C ASP A 86 1.39 15.23 -7.03
N SER A 87 0.10 15.10 -6.68
CA SER A 87 -0.48 15.73 -5.50
C SER A 87 0.21 15.23 -4.22
N HIS A 88 0.70 16.16 -3.41
CA HIS A 88 1.36 15.88 -2.13
C HIS A 88 2.57 14.92 -2.22
N TYR A 89 3.20 14.79 -3.40
CA TYR A 89 4.26 13.82 -3.67
C TYR A 89 5.36 13.79 -2.60
N GLU A 90 5.98 14.93 -2.29
CA GLU A 90 7.04 14.99 -1.27
C GLU A 90 6.52 14.72 0.14
N ALA A 91 5.34 15.22 0.50
CA ALA A 91 4.77 15.02 1.82
C ALA A 91 4.39 13.55 2.08
N TYR A 92 3.92 12.83 1.06
CA TYR A 92 3.66 11.39 1.18
C TYR A 92 4.96 10.59 1.31
N LYS A 93 6.01 10.97 0.57
CA LYS A 93 7.34 10.39 0.71
C LYS A 93 7.90 10.58 2.11
N GLU A 94 7.80 11.77 2.68
CA GLU A 94 8.20 12.05 4.08
C GLU A 94 7.42 11.18 5.07
N ASN A 95 6.10 11.08 4.92
CA ASN A 95 5.26 10.23 5.76
C ASN A 95 5.65 8.74 5.70
N LEU A 96 5.99 8.24 4.50
CA LEU A 96 6.45 6.86 4.31
C LEU A 96 7.76 6.62 5.06
N LEU A 97 8.74 7.51 4.92
CA LEU A 97 10.02 7.43 5.60
C LEU A 97 9.90 7.58 7.12
N GLU A 98 8.92 8.33 7.60
CA GLU A 98 8.67 8.52 9.04
C GLU A 98 8.03 7.28 9.68
N ILE A 99 7.07 6.63 9.00
CA ILE A 99 6.21 5.61 9.61
C ILE A 99 6.66 4.19 9.31
N VAL A 100 7.10 3.91 8.09
CA VAL A 100 7.49 2.56 7.67
C VAL A 100 8.83 2.23 8.31
N ASP A 101 8.98 1.00 8.81
CA ASP A 101 10.19 0.58 9.51
C ASP A 101 11.42 0.60 8.58
N ALA A 102 12.56 1.01 9.12
CA ALA A 102 13.76 1.33 8.32
C ALA A 102 14.40 0.12 7.62
N ASP A 103 14.02 -1.09 7.99
CA ASP A 103 14.46 -2.35 7.39
C ASP A 103 13.63 -2.76 6.17
N ILE A 104 12.53 -2.06 5.86
CA ILE A 104 11.68 -2.32 4.71
C ILE A 104 12.14 -1.47 3.53
N SER A 105 12.47 -2.13 2.42
CA SER A 105 12.75 -1.43 1.16
C SER A 105 11.47 -0.84 0.56
N ILE A 106 11.50 0.45 0.22
CA ILE A 106 10.37 1.18 -0.37
C ILE A 106 10.75 1.64 -1.79
N ILE A 107 9.97 1.24 -2.79
CA ILE A 107 10.03 1.82 -4.14
C ILE A 107 8.83 2.72 -4.32
N TYR A 108 9.09 4.00 -4.52
CA TYR A 108 8.08 5.04 -4.71
C TYR A 108 8.00 5.45 -6.19
N ASN A 109 6.91 6.11 -6.59
CA ASN A 109 6.71 6.69 -7.93
C ASN A 109 6.48 5.67 -9.07
N LEU A 110 5.82 4.54 -8.79
CA LEU A 110 5.42 3.60 -9.85
C LEU A 110 4.26 4.15 -10.69
N ASN A 111 4.26 3.93 -12.02
CA ASN A 111 3.14 4.23 -12.92
C ASN A 111 1.98 3.22 -12.80
N ILE A 112 1.53 2.93 -11.58
CA ILE A 112 0.43 2.02 -11.25
C ILE A 112 -0.47 2.74 -10.23
N GLY A 113 -1.78 2.73 -10.45
CA GLY A 113 -2.75 3.45 -9.60
C GLY A 113 -3.53 4.52 -10.38
N HIS A 114 -3.90 5.61 -9.71
CA HIS A 114 -4.77 6.64 -10.28
C HIS A 114 -4.06 7.62 -11.24
N ALA A 115 -2.74 7.80 -11.12
CA ALA A 115 -1.94 8.55 -12.07
C ALA A 115 -1.93 7.91 -13.48
N THR A 116 -1.49 8.67 -14.49
CA THR A 116 -1.36 8.18 -15.88
C THR A 116 0.07 8.42 -16.40
N PRO A 117 0.58 7.59 -17.35
CA PRO A 117 -0.01 6.34 -17.87
C PRO A 117 -0.06 5.22 -16.81
N ARG A 118 -0.81 4.14 -17.07
CA ARG A 118 -1.03 3.03 -16.13
C ARG A 118 -0.46 1.72 -16.63
N ALA A 119 0.49 1.16 -15.89
CA ALA A 119 0.93 -0.21 -16.03
C ALA A 119 -0.01 -1.17 -15.28
N ILE A 120 -0.02 -2.43 -15.68
CA ILE A 120 -0.75 -3.51 -15.01
C ILE A 120 0.19 -4.24 -14.06
N LEU A 121 -0.25 -4.42 -12.81
CA LEU A 121 0.46 -5.21 -11.81
C LEU A 121 -0.32 -6.50 -11.51
N LEU A 122 0.29 -7.66 -11.73
CA LEU A 122 -0.33 -8.95 -11.49
C LEU A 122 -0.17 -9.38 -10.03
N PHE A 123 -1.28 -9.73 -9.38
CA PHE A 123 -1.27 -10.28 -8.02
C PHE A 123 -1.15 -11.80 -8.02
N GLY A 124 -0.56 -12.34 -6.96
CA GLY A 124 -0.40 -13.79 -6.80
C GLY A 124 0.69 -14.42 -7.67
N CYS A 125 1.61 -13.63 -8.26
CA CYS A 125 2.79 -14.13 -8.95
C CYS A 125 4.08 -13.77 -8.19
N MET A 126 5.16 -14.49 -8.45
CA MET A 126 6.46 -14.17 -7.86
C MET A 126 7.07 -12.97 -8.58
N ALA A 127 7.60 -12.02 -7.84
CA ALA A 127 8.40 -10.97 -8.45
C ALA A 127 9.74 -10.67 -7.81
N ASP A 128 10.57 -10.08 -8.65
CA ASP A 128 11.90 -9.55 -8.41
C ASP A 128 11.87 -8.06 -8.76
N VAL A 129 12.29 -7.21 -7.81
CA VAL A 129 12.24 -5.76 -7.91
C VAL A 129 13.67 -5.25 -7.86
N ASP A 130 14.09 -4.58 -8.93
CA ASP A 130 15.42 -4.00 -9.06
C ASP A 130 15.29 -2.49 -9.22
N ALA A 131 15.74 -1.75 -8.20
CA ALA A 131 15.65 -0.30 -8.17
C ALA A 131 16.72 0.39 -9.03
N GLU A 132 17.87 -0.25 -9.21
CA GLU A 132 18.99 0.28 -10.00
C GLU A 132 18.68 0.14 -11.49
N ASP A 133 18.24 -1.05 -11.91
CA ASP A 133 17.78 -1.32 -13.28
C ASP A 133 16.37 -0.75 -13.57
N GLN A 134 15.67 -0.27 -12.54
CA GLN A 134 14.29 0.23 -12.60
C GLN A 134 13.30 -0.75 -13.25
N VAL A 135 13.32 -2.01 -12.81
CA VAL A 135 12.48 -3.07 -13.40
C VAL A 135 11.86 -3.98 -12.36
N ILE A 136 10.61 -4.38 -12.63
CA ILE A 136 9.90 -5.41 -11.88
C ILE A 136 9.71 -6.60 -12.81
N ARG A 137 10.36 -7.72 -12.48
CA ARG A 137 10.29 -8.96 -13.28
C ARG A 137 9.34 -9.94 -12.60
N LEU A 138 8.31 -10.35 -13.35
CA LEU A 138 7.32 -11.34 -12.90
C LEU A 138 7.78 -12.75 -13.29
N ARG A 139 7.57 -13.73 -12.41
CA ARG A 139 7.92 -15.15 -12.57
C ARG A 139 6.75 -16.05 -12.21
#